data_AF-A0A9P7FNP6-F1
#
_entry.id   AF-A0A9P7FNP6-F1
#
_cell.length_a   1.000
_cell.length_b   1.000
_cell.length_c   1.000
_cell.angle_alpha   90.00
_cell.angle_beta   90.00
_cell.angle_gamma   90.00
#
_symmetry.space_group_name_H-M   'P 1'
#
loop_
_entity.id
_entity.type
_entity.pdbx_description
1 polymer ?
#
loop_
_entity_poly.entity_id
_entity_poly.type
_entity_poly.pdbx_seq_one_letter_code
_entity_poly.pdbx_strand_id
1 'polypeptide(L)'
;APPFIFGPLADGFPAPKQAAALSSNRHIYTLLKGSLPPVLPPGFVDVRDVARAHVLALNVPKAEVNLEDKRFIVSGGILVWKDAVEYLHKKRPELKARLPAVDGAFPPFPGTPSTIDVTRAKVVLGIQKYYSWQETLENTVNSLLDAEKIWDAVKA
;
A
#
# COMPACT_ATOMS: atom_id res chain seq x y z
N ALA A 1 -1.49 6.98 -13.21
CA ALA A 1 -1.95 5.83 -12.43
C ALA A 1 -1.19 5.86 -11.12
N PRO A 2 -1.85 5.58 -9.99
CA PRO A 2 -1.14 5.42 -8.72
C PRO A 2 -0.11 4.28 -8.80
N PRO A 3 0.91 4.28 -7.93
CA PRO A 3 1.80 3.14 -7.72
C PRO A 3 1.04 2.00 -6.99
N PHE A 4 1.74 1.06 -6.35
CA PHE A 4 1.05 -0.01 -5.60
C PHE A 4 0.17 0.58 -4.49
N ILE A 5 -1.10 0.22 -4.53
CA ILE A 5 -2.10 0.71 -3.57
C ILE A 5 -2.13 -0.27 -2.40
N PHE A 6 -1.75 0.17 -1.22
CA PHE A 6 -1.88 -0.63 0.00
C PHE A 6 -2.84 0.06 0.96
N GLY A 7 -3.36 -0.67 1.95
CA GLY A 7 -4.17 -0.07 2.99
C GLY A 7 -5.24 -1.02 3.50
N PRO A 8 -5.98 -0.61 4.54
CA PRO A 8 -7.06 -1.41 5.09
C PRO A 8 -8.18 -1.62 4.06
N LEU A 9 -8.88 -2.74 4.18
CA LEU A 9 -10.14 -2.96 3.49
C LEU A 9 -11.17 -1.90 3.94
N ALA A 10 -12.09 -1.53 3.05
CA ALA A 10 -13.09 -0.52 3.36
C ALA A 10 -14.09 -1.02 4.41
N ASP A 11 -14.33 -0.22 5.44
CA ASP A 11 -15.32 -0.51 6.48
C ASP A 11 -16.72 -0.66 5.88
N GLY A 12 -17.51 -1.60 6.40
CA GLY A 12 -18.88 -1.86 5.93
C GLY A 12 -18.98 -2.63 4.61
N PHE A 13 -17.85 -2.97 3.96
CA PHE A 13 -17.82 -3.86 2.82
C PHE A 13 -17.38 -5.27 3.23
N PRO A 14 -17.88 -6.32 2.56
CA PRO A 14 -17.47 -7.68 2.85
C PRO A 14 -15.97 -7.83 2.58
N ALA A 15 -15.25 -8.39 3.55
CA ALA A 15 -13.87 -8.77 3.34
C ALA A 15 -13.78 -9.77 2.15
N PRO A 16 -12.69 -9.73 1.36
CA PRO A 16 -12.44 -10.75 0.35
C PRO A 16 -12.57 -12.14 0.98
N LYS A 17 -13.12 -13.14 0.28
CA LYS A 17 -13.29 -14.50 0.84
C LYS A 17 -12.02 -15.37 0.77
N GLN A 18 -11.02 -14.91 0.03
CA GLN A 18 -9.78 -15.65 -0.22
C GLN A 18 -8.63 -14.70 -0.51
N ALA A 19 -7.41 -15.11 -0.17
CA ALA A 19 -6.19 -14.32 -0.34
C ALA A 19 -5.91 -13.90 -1.81
N ALA A 20 -6.42 -14.66 -2.79
CA ALA A 20 -6.27 -14.31 -4.21
C ALA A 20 -7.01 -13.01 -4.60
N ALA A 21 -8.00 -12.59 -3.81
CA ALA A 21 -8.80 -11.38 -4.05
C ALA A 21 -8.28 -10.14 -3.29
N LEU A 22 -7.02 -10.16 -2.81
CA LEU A 22 -6.40 -9.04 -2.09
C LEU A 22 -5.79 -7.96 -2.98
N SER A 23 -5.76 -8.13 -4.31
CA SER A 23 -5.06 -7.21 -5.21
C SER A 23 -3.61 -6.97 -4.75
N SER A 24 -3.12 -5.73 -4.74
CA SER A 24 -1.78 -5.34 -4.26
C SER A 24 -1.54 -5.69 -2.79
N ASN A 25 -2.54 -5.64 -1.90
CA ASN A 25 -2.39 -6.07 -0.50
C ASN A 25 -1.88 -7.51 -0.37
N ARG A 26 -2.02 -8.34 -1.41
CA ARG A 26 -1.43 -9.68 -1.46
C ARG A 26 0.08 -9.66 -1.24
N HIS A 27 0.80 -8.62 -1.65
CA HIS A 27 2.26 -8.53 -1.44
C HIS A 27 2.63 -8.39 0.03
N ILE A 28 1.90 -7.56 0.78
CA ILE A 28 2.07 -7.45 2.24
C ILE A 28 1.64 -8.76 2.91
N TYR A 29 0.55 -9.37 2.43
CA TYR A 29 0.12 -10.68 2.92
C TYR A 29 1.16 -11.79 2.70
N THR A 30 1.91 -11.78 1.60
CA THR A 30 3.01 -12.71 1.35
C THR A 30 4.06 -12.67 2.47
N LEU A 31 4.35 -11.48 3.03
CA LEU A 31 5.24 -11.34 4.20
C LEU A 31 4.66 -12.06 5.42
N LEU A 32 3.35 -11.98 5.66
CA LEU A 32 2.67 -12.68 6.76
C LEU A 32 2.60 -14.21 6.57
N LYS A 33 3.04 -14.71 5.41
CA LYS A 33 3.22 -16.13 5.09
C LYS A 33 4.69 -16.56 5.10
N GLY A 34 5.59 -15.72 5.58
CA GLY A 34 7.02 -16.03 5.75
C GLY A 34 7.84 -15.94 4.46
N SER A 35 7.26 -15.39 3.40
CA SER A 35 7.90 -15.30 2.07
C SER A 35 8.09 -13.85 1.66
N LEU A 36 9.07 -13.60 0.79
CA LEU A 36 9.20 -12.29 0.14
C LEU A 36 8.30 -12.22 -1.10
N PRO A 37 7.59 -11.11 -1.32
CA PRO A 37 6.93 -10.86 -2.60
C PRO A 37 7.97 -10.73 -3.74
N PRO A 38 7.54 -10.81 -5.00
CA PRO A 38 8.43 -10.57 -6.14
C PRO A 38 9.15 -9.22 -6.04
N VAL A 39 10.29 -9.09 -6.71
CA VAL A 39 10.98 -7.80 -6.86
C VAL A 39 10.09 -6.88 -7.69
N LEU A 40 9.65 -5.78 -7.08
CA LEU A 40 8.73 -4.81 -7.66
C LEU A 40 9.28 -3.40 -7.47
N PRO A 41 8.90 -2.44 -8.34
CA PRO A 41 9.13 -1.03 -8.07
C PRO A 41 8.57 -0.67 -6.69
N PRO A 42 9.34 -0.01 -5.81
CA PRO A 42 8.97 0.14 -4.41
C PRO A 42 7.98 1.28 -4.16
N GLY A 43 7.44 1.89 -5.22
CA GLY A 43 6.47 2.97 -5.09
C GLY A 43 5.18 2.48 -4.42
N PHE A 44 4.65 3.26 -3.48
CA PHE A 44 3.39 2.93 -2.81
C PHE A 44 2.47 4.15 -2.68
N VAL A 45 1.20 3.89 -2.42
CA VAL A 45 0.20 4.88 -1.98
C VAL A 45 -0.83 4.20 -1.09
N ASP A 46 -1.35 4.91 -0.09
CA ASP A 46 -2.45 4.40 0.74
C ASP A 46 -3.79 4.48 -0.02
N VAL A 47 -4.61 3.44 0.09
CA VAL A 47 -5.93 3.35 -0.56
C VAL A 47 -6.85 4.51 -0.18
N ARG A 48 -6.72 5.05 1.04
CA ARG A 48 -7.50 6.19 1.53
C ARG A 48 -7.07 7.49 0.85
N ASP A 49 -5.78 7.64 0.55
CA ASP A 49 -5.27 8.77 -0.23
C ASP A 49 -5.75 8.71 -1.68
N VAL A 50 -5.77 7.52 -2.27
CA VAL A 50 -6.32 7.31 -3.62
C VAL A 50 -7.81 7.63 -3.63
N ALA A 51 -8.59 7.13 -2.68
CA ALA A 51 -10.02 7.40 -2.57
C ALA A 51 -10.30 8.91 -2.41
N ARG A 52 -9.58 9.57 -1.50
CA ARG A 52 -9.65 11.03 -1.31
C ARG A 52 -9.34 11.79 -2.59
N ALA A 53 -8.28 11.41 -3.31
CA ALA A 53 -7.92 12.04 -4.58
C ALA A 53 -9.02 11.89 -5.65
N HIS A 54 -9.64 10.71 -5.75
CA HIS A 54 -10.74 10.50 -6.70
C HIS A 54 -11.95 11.38 -6.36
N VAL A 55 -12.34 11.47 -5.09
CA VAL A 55 -13.46 12.32 -4.66
C VAL A 55 -13.19 13.79 -4.93
N LEU A 56 -11.98 14.28 -4.60
CA LEU A 56 -11.60 15.67 -4.83
C LEU A 56 -11.56 16.02 -6.33
N ALA A 57 -11.10 15.09 -7.17
CA ALA A 57 -11.02 15.29 -8.60
C ALA A 57 -12.38 15.52 -9.27
N LEU A 58 -13.48 15.04 -8.68
CA LEU A 58 -14.85 15.27 -9.20
C LEU A 58 -15.26 16.75 -9.17
N ASN A 59 -14.68 17.52 -8.25
CA ASN A 59 -14.98 18.95 -8.08
C ASN A 59 -14.03 19.86 -8.87
N VAL A 60 -13.03 19.29 -9.56
CA VAL A 60 -12.10 20.07 -10.37
C VAL A 60 -12.78 20.41 -11.70
N PRO A 61 -12.82 21.69 -12.11
CA PRO A 61 -13.31 22.08 -13.43
C PRO A 61 -12.61 21.28 -14.53
N LYS A 62 -13.35 20.89 -15.57
CA LYS A 62 -12.79 20.12 -16.68
C LYS A 62 -11.63 20.91 -17.31
N ALA A 63 -10.47 20.27 -17.44
CA ALA A 63 -9.36 20.87 -18.16
C ALA A 63 -9.70 20.97 -19.65
N GLU A 64 -9.78 22.19 -20.16
CA GLU A 64 -10.25 22.49 -21.52
C GLU A 64 -9.15 22.32 -22.58
N VAL A 65 -7.87 22.48 -22.22
CA VAL A 65 -6.79 22.65 -23.20
C VAL A 65 -5.76 21.51 -23.17
N ASN A 66 -5.02 21.31 -22.08
CA ASN A 66 -3.92 20.36 -22.06
C ASN A 66 -4.30 18.99 -21.47
N LEU A 67 -3.84 17.91 -22.11
CA LEU A 67 -4.04 16.54 -21.63
C LEU A 67 -3.32 16.28 -20.30
N GLU A 68 -2.18 16.94 -20.08
CA GLU A 68 -1.42 16.86 -18.83
C GLU A 68 -2.22 17.42 -17.64
N ASP A 69 -3.08 18.41 -17.89
CA ASP A 69 -3.94 18.98 -16.87
C ASP A 69 -5.04 18.01 -16.39
N LYS A 70 -5.24 16.89 -17.10
CA LYS A 70 -6.26 15.88 -16.78
C LYS A 70 -5.77 14.82 -15.79
N ARG A 71 -4.47 14.76 -15.48
CA ARG A 71 -3.87 13.65 -14.70
C ARG A 71 -3.39 14.11 -13.34
N PHE A 72 -3.83 13.43 -12.29
CA PHE A 72 -3.27 13.57 -10.95
C PHE A 72 -2.41 12.37 -10.61
N ILE A 73 -1.14 12.61 -10.27
CA ILE A 73 -0.24 11.60 -9.73
C ILE A 73 -0.39 11.64 -8.21
N VAL A 74 -0.66 10.47 -7.64
CA VAL A 74 -0.94 10.27 -6.21
C VAL A 74 0.03 9.21 -5.72
N SER A 75 0.92 9.55 -4.78
CA SER A 75 1.98 8.69 -4.29
C SER A 75 2.34 9.03 -2.85
N GLY A 76 2.48 8.00 -2.01
CA GLY A 76 2.97 8.11 -0.63
C GLY A 76 4.49 8.01 -0.51
N GLY A 77 5.19 7.72 -1.61
CA GLY A 77 6.65 7.57 -1.66
C GLY A 77 7.07 6.13 -1.90
N ILE A 78 8.02 5.65 -1.09
CA ILE A 78 8.71 4.36 -1.27
C ILE A 78 8.46 3.47 -0.05
N LEU A 79 8.14 2.20 -0.29
CA LEU A 79 8.05 1.13 0.70
C LEU A 79 8.95 -0.02 0.26
N VAL A 80 10.02 -0.27 1.03
CA VAL A 80 11.01 -1.33 0.76
C VAL A 80 10.66 -2.55 1.61
N TRP A 81 10.70 -3.74 1.02
CA TRP A 81 10.34 -4.97 1.75
C TRP A 81 11.27 -5.29 2.92
N LYS A 82 12.57 -4.99 2.80
CA LYS A 82 13.52 -5.13 3.90
C LYS A 82 13.12 -4.25 5.08
N ASP A 83 12.93 -2.96 4.84
CA ASP A 83 12.52 -1.99 5.88
C ASP A 83 11.18 -2.37 6.51
N ALA A 84 10.23 -2.87 5.70
CA ALA A 84 8.94 -3.35 6.18
C ALA A 84 9.09 -4.58 7.11
N VAL A 85 9.91 -5.56 6.75
CA VAL A 85 10.16 -6.76 7.57
C VAL A 85 10.88 -6.37 8.87
N GLU A 86 11.93 -5.55 8.80
CA GLU A 86 12.64 -5.04 9.97
C GLU A 86 11.72 -4.27 10.92
N TYR A 87 10.87 -3.41 10.36
CA TYR A 87 9.88 -2.65 11.11
C TYR A 87 8.86 -3.54 11.81
N LEU A 88 8.30 -4.52 11.10
CA LEU A 88 7.33 -5.46 11.66
C LEU A 88 7.96 -6.35 12.74
N HIS A 89 9.20 -6.82 12.56
CA HIS A 89 9.92 -7.53 13.62
C HIS A 89 10.08 -6.68 14.89
N LYS A 90 10.31 -5.37 14.73
CA LYS A 90 10.45 -4.45 15.87
C LYS A 90 9.13 -4.10 16.54
N LYS A 91 8.07 -3.87 15.76
CA LYS A 91 6.78 -3.31 16.22
C LYS A 91 5.69 -4.34 16.48
N ARG A 92 5.80 -5.53 15.87
CA ARG A 92 4.83 -6.62 15.95
C ARG A 92 5.53 -7.92 16.35
N PRO A 93 6.09 -8.01 17.58
CA PRO A 93 6.84 -9.18 18.03
C PRO A 93 6.04 -10.49 17.93
N GLU A 94 4.72 -10.42 18.06
CA GLU A 94 3.78 -11.53 17.90
C GLU A 94 3.75 -12.12 16.48
N LEU A 95 4.16 -11.35 15.46
CA LEU A 95 4.20 -11.78 14.06
C LEU A 95 5.57 -12.33 13.65
N LYS A 96 6.62 -12.23 14.47
CA LYS A 96 8.00 -12.62 14.10
C LYS A 96 8.10 -14.02 13.50
N ALA A 97 7.41 -15.00 14.09
CA ALA A 97 7.42 -16.39 13.62
C ALA A 97 6.76 -16.58 12.25
N ARG A 98 5.95 -15.61 11.80
CA ARG A 98 5.26 -15.62 10.50
C ARG A 98 6.00 -14.84 9.43
N LEU A 99 6.97 -13.99 9.80
CA LEU A 99 7.64 -13.08 8.87
C LEU A 99 8.90 -13.73 8.29
N PRO A 100 9.39 -13.26 7.12
CA PRO A 100 10.73 -13.58 6.66
C PRO A 100 11.78 -13.22 7.71
N ALA A 101 12.90 -13.93 7.68
CA ALA A 101 14.05 -13.60 8.51
C ALA A 101 14.66 -12.25 8.09
N VAL A 102 15.05 -11.44 9.08
CA VAL A 102 15.62 -10.09 8.86
C VAL A 102 16.99 -10.15 8.17
N ASP A 103 17.75 -11.20 8.44
CA ASP A 103 19.03 -11.53 7.83
C ASP A 103 18.89 -12.34 6.53
N GLY A 104 17.65 -12.56 6.07
CA GLY A 104 17.36 -13.23 4.82
C GLY A 104 17.89 -12.48 3.59
N ALA A 105 17.94 -13.17 2.45
CA ALA A 105 18.36 -12.56 1.19
C ALA A 105 17.29 -11.59 0.66
N PHE A 106 17.51 -10.29 0.84
CA PHE A 106 16.75 -9.24 0.16
C PHE A 106 17.49 -8.81 -1.10
N PRO A 107 16.90 -8.95 -2.29
CA PRO A 107 17.52 -8.48 -3.53
C PRO A 107 17.87 -7.00 -3.42
N PRO A 108 19.11 -6.58 -3.72
CA PRO A 108 19.47 -5.17 -3.70
C PRO A 108 18.71 -4.42 -4.80
N PHE A 109 18.43 -3.14 -4.56
CA PHE A 109 17.95 -2.29 -5.64
C PHE A 109 19.02 -2.17 -6.72
N PRO A 110 18.65 -2.14 -8.02
CA PRO A 110 19.59 -1.91 -9.11
C PRO A 110 20.16 -0.48 -9.12
N GLY A 111 19.72 0.39 -8.21
CA GLY A 111 20.19 1.77 -8.05
C GLY A 111 19.32 2.56 -7.07
N THR A 112 19.55 3.87 -6.98
CA THR A 112 18.73 4.78 -6.17
C THR A 112 17.29 4.81 -6.72
N PRO A 113 16.26 4.58 -5.88
CA PRO A 113 14.87 4.70 -6.32
C PRO A 113 14.54 6.12 -6.81
N SER A 114 13.73 6.21 -7.88
CA SER A 114 13.23 7.49 -8.37
C SER A 114 12.26 8.16 -7.38
N THR A 115 12.22 9.49 -7.38
CA THR A 115 11.18 10.25 -6.69
C THR A 115 9.98 10.47 -7.62
N ILE A 116 8.78 10.56 -7.05
CA ILE A 116 7.55 10.80 -7.80
C ILE A 116 7.06 12.21 -7.48
N ASP A 117 6.93 13.05 -8.49
CA ASP A 117 6.38 14.39 -8.35
C ASP A 117 4.85 14.36 -8.23
N VAL A 118 4.36 14.81 -7.07
CA VAL A 118 2.92 14.91 -6.74
C VAL A 118 2.46 16.36 -6.64
N THR A 119 3.24 17.33 -7.14
CA THR A 119 2.99 18.78 -7.00
C THR A 119 1.61 19.17 -7.51
N ARG A 120 1.15 18.61 -8.63
CA ARG A 120 -0.19 18.92 -9.15
C ARG A 120 -1.30 18.48 -8.22
N ALA A 121 -1.23 17.26 -7.67
CA ALA A 121 -2.23 16.78 -6.71
C ALA A 121 -2.23 17.64 -5.43
N LYS A 122 -1.05 18.10 -5.00
CA LYS A 122 -0.93 19.04 -3.88
C LYS A 122 -1.57 20.40 -4.16
N VAL A 123 -1.31 20.98 -5.32
CA VAL A 123 -1.77 22.34 -5.67
C VAL A 123 -3.26 22.36 -6.03
N VAL A 124 -3.70 21.41 -6.86
CA VAL A 124 -5.06 21.42 -7.43
C VAL A 124 -6.06 20.67 -6.57
N LEU A 125 -5.70 19.49 -6.05
CA LEU A 125 -6.58 18.71 -5.17
C LEU A 125 -6.43 19.11 -3.70
N GLY A 126 -5.42 19.91 -3.35
CA GLY A 126 -5.17 20.31 -1.95
C GLY A 126 -4.61 19.19 -1.07
N ILE A 127 -4.11 18.10 -1.64
CA ILE A 127 -3.56 16.97 -0.87
C ILE A 127 -2.17 17.33 -0.33
N GLN A 128 -2.13 17.80 0.92
CA GLN A 128 -0.87 18.26 1.54
C GLN A 128 -0.07 17.13 2.20
N LYS A 129 -0.74 16.07 2.66
CA LYS A 129 -0.13 14.97 3.41
C LYS A 129 -0.72 13.64 2.97
N TYR A 130 0.16 12.67 2.77
CA TYR A 130 -0.16 11.28 2.50
C TYR A 130 0.08 10.46 3.77
N TYR A 131 -0.56 9.31 3.88
CA TYR A 131 -0.20 8.33 4.90
C TYR A 131 1.24 7.86 4.67
N SER A 132 2.00 7.76 5.76
CA SER A 132 3.34 7.22 5.72
C SER A 132 3.33 5.73 5.34
N TRP A 133 4.48 5.20 4.92
CA TRP A 133 4.61 3.78 4.61
C TRP A 133 4.39 2.91 5.85
N GLN A 134 4.78 3.40 7.04
CA GLN A 134 4.55 2.72 8.31
C GLN A 134 3.07 2.64 8.65
N GLU A 135 2.35 3.77 8.58
CA GLU A 135 0.90 3.80 8.83
C GLU A 135 0.15 2.92 7.83
N THR A 136 0.53 2.99 6.55
CA THR A 136 -0.07 2.16 5.50
C THR A 136 0.18 0.68 5.78
N LEU A 137 1.41 0.30 6.09
CA LEU A 137 1.82 -1.07 6.39
C LEU A 137 1.07 -1.62 7.60
N GLU A 138 1.06 -0.90 8.72
CA GLU A 138 0.39 -1.35 9.94
C GLU A 138 -1.12 -1.51 9.75
N ASN A 139 -1.78 -0.52 9.13
CA ASN A 139 -3.22 -0.60 8.89
C ASN A 139 -3.56 -1.74 7.93
N THR A 140 -2.71 -1.99 6.92
CA THR A 140 -2.88 -3.13 6.02
C THR A 140 -2.73 -4.45 6.77
N VAL A 141 -1.68 -4.61 7.60
CA VAL A 141 -1.45 -5.84 8.38
C VAL A 141 -2.61 -6.11 9.32
N ASN A 142 -3.07 -5.11 10.08
CA ASN A 142 -4.24 -5.26 10.96
C ASN A 142 -5.46 -5.77 10.18
N SER A 143 -5.77 -5.11 9.06
CA SER A 143 -6.92 -5.46 8.23
C SER A 143 -6.80 -6.86 7.61
N LEU A 144 -5.60 -7.30 7.24
CA LEU A 144 -5.34 -8.65 6.73
C LEU A 144 -5.51 -9.72 7.82
N LEU A 145 -5.05 -9.46 9.04
CA LEU A 145 -5.24 -10.38 10.17
C LEU A 145 -6.72 -10.52 10.53
N ASP A 146 -7.49 -9.45 10.43
CA ASP A 146 -8.95 -9.52 10.63
C ASP A 146 -9.64 -10.27 9.49
N ALA A 147 -9.19 -10.11 8.25
CA ALA A 147 -9.69 -10.89 7.12
C ALA A 147 -9.37 -12.39 7.24
N GLU A 148 -8.17 -12.76 7.73
CA GLU A 148 -7.80 -14.16 7.98
C GLU A 148 -8.79 -14.87 8.91
N LYS A 149 -9.23 -14.21 9.99
CA LYS A 149 -10.22 -14.76 10.94
C LYS A 149 -11.52 -15.14 10.24
N ILE A 150 -11.95 -14.36 9.24
CA ILE A 150 -13.15 -14.63 8.45
C ILE A 150 -12.91 -15.84 7.54
N TRP A 151 -11.73 -15.96 6.92
CA TRP A 151 -11.42 -17.10 6.05
C TRP A 151 -11.36 -18.43 6.79
N ASP A 152 -10.81 -18.42 8.01
CA ASP A 152 -10.73 -19.61 8.85
C ASP A 152 -12.13 -20.05 9.31
N ALA A 153 -13.02 -19.11 9.62
CA ALA A 153 -14.42 -19.39 9.95
C ALA A 153 -15.24 -19.95 8.77
N VAL A 154 -14.85 -19.65 7.52
CA VAL A 154 -15.51 -20.19 6.31
C VAL A 154 -15.00 -21.60 5.96
N LYS A 155 -13.81 -21.98 6.44
CA LYS A 155 -13.22 -23.31 6.20
C LYS A 155 -13.58 -24.34 7.27
N ALA A 156 -13.94 -23.87 8.47
CA ALA A 156 -14.45 -24.69 9.57
C ALA A 156 -15.90 -25.13 9.31
#